data_AF-A0A358X6V0-F1
#
_entry.id   AF-A0A358X6V0-F1
#
_cell.length_a   1.000
_cell.length_b   1.000
_cell.length_c   1.000
_cell.angle_alpha   90.00
_cell.angle_beta   90.00
_cell.angle_gamma   90.00
#
_symmetry.space_group_name_H-M   'P 1'
#
loop_
_entity.id
_entity.type
_entity.pdbx_description
1 polymer ?
#
loop_
_entity_poly.entity_id
_entity_poly.type
_entity_poly.pdbx_seq_one_letter_code
_entity_poly.pdbx_strand_id
1 'polypeptide(L)'
;MASDALIDAGCAYVRFGQITIDTIQERGLPITPETEKSVREELRHTHGMGAFATLNIPKFDKALAEGKHLVADGLYSWTEYKILKDYYNERLIVLAIYASPATRYARLEKRVTVAGDTAVKNRPLTPAQAHARDFAEIENIEKGGPIVMADYTIVNEELTIGELKSKVHTIFNERTGF
;
A
#
# COMPACT_ATOMS: atom_id res chain seq x y z
N MET A 1 -9.80 2.95 7.07
CA MET A 1 -8.94 3.01 5.87
C MET A 1 -9.72 2.44 4.68
N ALA A 2 -9.26 2.66 3.44
CA ALA A 2 -9.93 2.13 2.26
C ALA A 2 -9.90 0.58 2.22
N SER A 3 -8.76 -0.02 2.57
CA SER A 3 -8.60 -1.48 2.68
C SER A 3 -9.60 -2.12 3.64
N ASP A 4 -9.98 -1.42 4.72
CA ASP A 4 -10.90 -1.97 5.71
C ASP A 4 -12.27 -2.27 5.10
N ALA A 5 -12.73 -1.49 4.11
CA ALA A 5 -13.98 -1.80 3.40
C ALA A 5 -13.93 -3.17 2.70
N LEU A 6 -12.79 -3.51 2.08
CA LEU A 6 -12.61 -4.78 1.39
C LEU A 6 -12.44 -5.93 2.38
N ILE A 7 -11.78 -5.69 3.52
CA ILE A 7 -11.67 -6.65 4.62
C ILE A 7 -13.05 -6.95 5.19
N ASP A 8 -13.85 -5.92 5.46
CA ASP A 8 -15.23 -6.02 5.97
C ASP A 8 -16.13 -6.79 4.97
N ALA A 9 -15.82 -6.73 3.67
CA ALA A 9 -16.46 -7.51 2.61
C ALA A 9 -15.94 -8.96 2.46
N GLY A 10 -15.01 -9.40 3.30
CA GLY A 10 -14.51 -10.78 3.32
C GLY A 10 -13.26 -11.03 2.46
N CYS A 11 -12.60 -9.99 1.94
CA CYS A 11 -11.33 -10.16 1.23
C CYS A 11 -10.21 -10.59 2.18
N ALA A 12 -9.32 -11.47 1.71
CA ALA A 12 -8.01 -11.64 2.33
C ALA A 12 -7.22 -10.31 2.26
N TYR A 13 -6.36 -10.05 3.25
CA TYR A 13 -5.56 -8.83 3.31
C TYR A 13 -4.08 -9.13 3.40
N VAL A 14 -3.30 -8.46 2.56
CA VAL A 14 -1.85 -8.41 2.67
C VAL A 14 -1.39 -6.96 2.59
N ARG A 15 -0.63 -6.52 3.61
CA ARG A 15 0.11 -5.26 3.54
C ARG A 15 1.42 -5.49 2.79
N PHE A 16 1.65 -4.82 1.67
CA PHE A 16 2.86 -5.01 0.84
C PHE A 16 4.16 -4.92 1.64
N GLY A 17 4.25 -3.88 2.47
CA GLY A 17 5.44 -3.62 3.29
C GLY A 17 5.68 -4.61 4.43
N GLN A 18 4.71 -5.49 4.72
CA GLN A 18 4.82 -6.48 5.80
C GLN A 18 6.00 -7.42 5.59
N ILE A 19 6.41 -7.66 4.34
CA ILE A 19 7.59 -8.46 4.01
C ILE A 19 8.87 -7.96 4.71
N THR A 20 8.99 -6.65 4.95
CA THR A 20 10.16 -6.09 5.66
C THR A 20 10.18 -6.57 7.11
N ILE A 21 9.02 -6.50 7.77
CA ILE A 21 8.87 -6.90 9.17
C ILE A 21 9.02 -8.40 9.31
N ASP A 22 8.39 -9.18 8.42
CA ASP A 22 8.49 -10.63 8.40
C ASP A 22 9.96 -11.06 8.25
N THR A 23 10.70 -10.42 7.33
CA THR A 23 12.14 -10.70 7.11
C THR A 23 12.98 -10.36 8.36
N ILE A 24 12.66 -9.26 9.06
CA ILE A 24 13.34 -8.88 10.32
C ILE A 24 13.11 -9.94 11.39
N GLN A 25 11.87 -10.39 11.54
CA GLN A 25 11.49 -11.41 12.51
C GLN A 25 12.11 -12.77 12.19
N GLU A 26 12.12 -13.19 10.93
CA GLU A 26 12.78 -14.41 10.45
C GLU A 26 14.29 -14.41 10.75
N ARG A 27 14.93 -13.24 10.72
CA ARG A 27 16.35 -13.05 11.07
C ARG A 27 16.61 -12.89 12.56
N GLY A 28 15.57 -12.88 13.40
CA GLY A 28 15.69 -12.65 14.85
C GLY A 28 16.21 -11.26 15.22
N LEU A 29 16.03 -10.26 14.34
CA LEU A 29 16.49 -8.89 14.55
C LEU A 29 15.44 -8.04 15.28
N PRO A 30 15.84 -7.02 16.06
CA PRO A 30 14.90 -6.10 16.68
C PRO A 30 14.22 -5.22 15.63
N ILE A 31 12.89 -5.09 15.73
CA ILE A 31 12.10 -4.18 14.88
C ILE A 31 12.35 -2.75 15.36
N THR A 32 13.18 -2.03 14.61
CA THR A 32 13.52 -0.63 14.82
C THR A 32 13.46 0.12 13.48
N PRO A 33 13.26 1.45 13.47
CA PRO A 33 13.30 2.23 12.24
C PRO A 33 14.58 2.02 11.42
N GLU A 34 15.72 1.83 12.08
CA GLU A 34 17.03 1.57 11.47
C GLU A 34 17.06 0.20 10.82
N THR A 35 16.62 -0.85 11.52
CA THR A 35 16.54 -2.21 10.97
C THR A 35 15.56 -2.28 9.80
N GLU A 36 14.37 -1.65 9.93
CA GLU A 36 13.37 -1.58 8.87
C GLU A 36 13.91 -0.92 7.60
N LYS A 37 14.63 0.21 7.77
CA LYS A 37 15.26 0.89 6.64
C LYS A 37 16.29 0.00 5.97
N SER A 38 17.20 -0.58 6.76
CA SER A 38 18.29 -1.44 6.27
C SER A 38 17.76 -2.64 5.49
N VAL A 39 16.82 -3.40 6.06
CA VAL A 39 16.23 -4.57 5.41
C VAL A 39 15.46 -4.19 4.15
N ARG A 40 14.68 -3.10 4.18
CA ARG A 40 13.96 -2.64 2.99
C ARG A 40 14.91 -2.26 1.84
N GLU A 41 16.01 -1.58 2.15
CA GLU A 41 17.03 -1.20 1.17
C GLU A 41 17.77 -2.44 0.64
N GLU A 42 18.12 -3.38 1.50
CA GLU A 42 18.75 -4.65 1.14
C GLU A 42 17.86 -5.50 0.21
N LEU A 43 16.56 -5.63 0.52
CA LEU A 43 15.61 -6.37 -0.31
C LEU A 43 15.56 -5.80 -1.72
N ARG A 44 15.56 -4.47 -1.87
CA ARG A 44 15.57 -3.80 -3.18
C ARG A 44 16.91 -3.88 -3.88
N HIS A 45 18.02 -3.87 -3.14
CA HIS A 45 19.34 -4.10 -3.70
C HIS A 45 19.46 -5.52 -4.27
N THR A 46 18.94 -6.51 -3.54
CA THR A 46 19.06 -7.94 -3.90
C THR A 46 18.09 -8.35 -5.01
N HIS A 47 16.83 -7.91 -4.93
CA HIS A 47 15.76 -8.37 -5.83
C HIS A 47 15.30 -7.29 -6.82
N GLY A 48 15.94 -6.11 -6.81
CA GLY A 48 15.55 -4.96 -7.62
C GLY A 48 14.32 -4.22 -7.09
N MET A 49 13.87 -3.20 -7.84
CA MET A 49 12.74 -2.35 -7.45
C MET A 49 11.39 -3.10 -7.35
N GLY A 50 11.31 -4.28 -7.95
CA GLY A 50 10.16 -5.17 -7.93
C GLY A 50 10.08 -6.11 -6.71
N ALA A 51 11.06 -6.05 -5.79
CA ALA A 51 11.24 -7.00 -4.70
C ALA A 51 9.94 -7.35 -3.97
N PHE A 52 9.14 -6.35 -3.59
CA PHE A 52 7.98 -6.57 -2.73
C PHE A 52 6.83 -7.21 -3.50
N ALA A 53 6.71 -6.97 -4.82
CA ALA A 53 5.76 -7.71 -5.64
C ALA A 53 6.16 -9.18 -5.70
N THR A 54 7.40 -9.47 -6.15
CA THR A 54 7.90 -10.84 -6.33
C THR A 54 7.81 -11.67 -5.05
N LEU A 55 8.22 -11.10 -3.91
CA LEU A 55 8.24 -11.80 -2.63
C LEU A 55 6.85 -12.01 -2.03
N ASN A 56 5.85 -11.19 -2.42
CA ASN A 56 4.47 -11.37 -1.94
C ASN A 56 3.63 -12.29 -2.86
N ILE A 57 4.00 -12.51 -4.13
CA ILE A 57 3.26 -13.40 -5.05
C ILE A 57 2.91 -14.76 -4.42
N PRO A 58 3.83 -15.49 -3.74
CA PRO A 58 3.46 -16.76 -3.09
C PRO A 58 2.38 -16.63 -2.01
N LYS A 59 2.38 -15.52 -1.25
CA LYS A 59 1.35 -15.23 -0.25
C LYS A 59 0.01 -14.89 -0.91
N PHE A 60 0.06 -14.14 -2.01
CA PHE A 60 -1.12 -13.79 -2.79
C PHE A 60 -1.77 -15.03 -3.40
N ASP A 61 -0.99 -15.89 -4.06
CA ASP A 61 -1.47 -17.10 -4.71
C ASP A 61 -2.09 -18.08 -3.71
N LYS A 62 -1.49 -18.22 -2.53
CA LYS A 62 -2.08 -19.00 -1.44
C LYS A 62 -3.46 -18.47 -1.02
N ALA A 63 -3.60 -17.16 -0.84
CA ALA A 63 -4.88 -16.54 -0.45
C ALA A 63 -5.94 -16.69 -1.56
N LEU A 64 -5.55 -16.55 -2.82
CA LEU A 64 -6.43 -16.72 -3.98
C LEU A 64 -6.86 -18.18 -4.16
N ALA A 65 -6.00 -19.15 -3.87
CA ALA A 65 -6.32 -20.58 -3.92
C ALA A 65 -7.38 -21.00 -2.88
N GLU A 66 -7.54 -20.25 -1.79
CA GLU A 66 -8.63 -20.43 -0.82
C GLU A 66 -9.99 -19.92 -1.33
N GLY A 67 -10.06 -19.45 -2.58
CA GLY A 67 -11.29 -18.96 -3.21
C GLY A 67 -11.70 -17.56 -2.77
N LYS A 68 -10.82 -16.81 -2.10
CA LYS A 68 -11.08 -15.44 -1.64
C LYS A 68 -10.60 -14.40 -2.65
N HIS A 69 -11.30 -13.26 -2.70
CA HIS A 69 -10.70 -12.04 -3.23
C HIS A 69 -9.59 -11.54 -2.29
N LEU A 70 -8.59 -10.87 -2.85
CA LEU A 70 -7.42 -10.38 -2.11
C LEU A 70 -7.29 -8.87 -2.28
N VAL A 71 -7.17 -8.16 -1.17
CA VAL A 71 -6.71 -6.77 -1.14
C VAL A 71 -5.25 -6.73 -0.72
N ALA A 72 -4.40 -6.21 -1.61
CA ALA A 72 -2.99 -5.99 -1.35
C ALA A 72 -2.73 -4.47 -1.20
N ASP A 73 -2.43 -4.02 0.00
CA ASP A 73 -2.34 -2.61 0.38
C ASP A 73 -0.89 -2.11 0.34
N GLY A 74 -0.63 -1.14 -0.53
CA GLY A 74 0.68 -0.47 -0.65
C GLY A 74 1.51 -0.87 -1.87
N LEU A 75 0.88 -1.05 -3.05
CA LEU A 75 1.61 -1.11 -4.33
C LEU A 75 2.32 0.22 -4.58
N TYR A 76 3.65 0.23 -4.60
CA TYR A 76 4.42 1.47 -4.60
C TYR A 76 5.23 1.70 -5.87
N SER A 77 5.81 0.70 -6.53
CA SER A 77 6.69 0.96 -7.68
C SER A 77 6.08 0.59 -9.02
N TRP A 78 6.48 1.34 -10.07
CA TRP A 78 6.16 0.99 -11.45
C TRP A 78 6.67 -0.41 -11.81
N THR A 79 7.85 -0.77 -11.31
CA THR A 79 8.39 -2.11 -11.47
C THR A 79 7.52 -3.17 -10.81
N GLU A 80 7.04 -2.95 -9.57
CA GLU A 80 6.08 -3.84 -8.89
C GLU A 80 4.78 -3.97 -9.69
N TYR A 81 4.23 -2.85 -10.20
CA TYR A 81 3.02 -2.86 -11.03
C TYR A 81 3.19 -3.74 -12.26
N LYS A 82 4.28 -3.58 -13.02
CA LYS A 82 4.51 -4.37 -14.24
C LYS A 82 4.62 -5.86 -13.94
N ILE A 83 5.32 -6.23 -12.87
CA ILE A 83 5.45 -7.64 -12.45
C ILE A 83 4.08 -8.23 -12.15
N LEU A 84 3.27 -7.54 -11.34
CA LEU A 84 1.95 -8.03 -10.97
C LEU A 84 0.98 -8.02 -12.16
N LYS A 85 1.10 -7.03 -13.05
CA LYS A 85 0.26 -6.94 -14.25
C LYS A 85 0.57 -8.06 -15.23
N ASP A 86 1.84 -8.38 -15.44
CA ASP A 86 2.26 -9.52 -16.25
C ASP A 86 1.78 -10.85 -15.64
N TYR A 87 1.95 -11.01 -14.31
CA TYR A 87 1.63 -12.26 -13.62
C TYR A 87 0.12 -12.52 -13.46
N TYR A 88 -0.66 -11.51 -13.08
CA TYR A 88 -2.11 -11.65 -12.82
C TYR A 88 -2.99 -11.19 -13.99
N ASN A 89 -2.44 -10.49 -14.96
CA ASN A 89 -3.12 -9.98 -16.16
C ASN A 89 -4.39 -9.18 -15.82
N GLU A 90 -5.55 -9.59 -16.33
CA GLU A 90 -6.84 -8.92 -16.12
C GLU A 90 -7.40 -9.12 -14.70
N ARG A 91 -6.84 -10.07 -13.93
CA ARG A 91 -7.24 -10.29 -12.53
C ARG A 91 -6.68 -9.25 -11.58
N LEU A 92 -5.61 -8.53 -11.97
CA LEU A 92 -5.11 -7.40 -11.19
C LEU A 92 -5.96 -6.16 -11.45
N ILE A 93 -6.58 -5.65 -10.39
CA ILE A 93 -7.27 -4.36 -10.36
C ILE A 93 -6.51 -3.42 -9.44
N VAL A 94 -6.18 -2.23 -9.95
CA VAL A 94 -5.48 -1.18 -9.21
C VAL A 94 -6.45 -0.05 -8.89
N LEU A 95 -6.63 0.21 -7.59
CA LEU A 95 -7.42 1.30 -7.07
C LEU A 95 -6.52 2.35 -6.44
N ALA A 96 -6.44 3.53 -7.07
CA ALA A 96 -5.74 4.68 -6.52
C ALA A 96 -6.67 5.49 -5.59
N ILE A 97 -6.23 5.74 -4.35
CA ILE A 97 -6.88 6.69 -3.44
C ILE A 97 -6.10 7.99 -3.49
N TYR A 98 -6.61 8.96 -4.25
CA TYR A 98 -5.93 10.23 -4.50
C TYR A 98 -6.38 11.31 -3.52
N ALA A 99 -5.44 12.13 -3.08
CA ALA A 99 -5.72 13.42 -2.45
C ALA A 99 -4.58 14.39 -2.80
N SER A 100 -4.90 15.66 -2.98
CA SER A 100 -3.96 16.72 -3.30
C SER A 100 -2.83 16.83 -2.26
N PRO A 101 -1.64 17.32 -2.64
CA PRO A 101 -0.57 17.60 -1.68
C PRO A 101 -1.05 18.48 -0.52
N ALA A 102 -1.81 19.54 -0.79
CA ALA A 102 -2.36 20.42 0.24
C ALA A 102 -3.19 19.64 1.28
N THR A 103 -4.14 18.82 0.83
CA THR A 103 -4.98 18.00 1.70
C THR A 103 -4.15 16.95 2.46
N ARG A 104 -3.21 16.27 1.79
CA ARG A 104 -2.36 15.26 2.44
C ARG A 104 -1.47 15.88 3.51
N TYR A 105 -0.86 17.02 3.24
CA TYR A 105 0.04 17.70 4.17
C TYR A 105 -0.73 18.22 5.39
N ALA A 106 -1.89 18.86 5.19
CA ALA A 106 -2.75 19.30 6.28
C ALA A 106 -3.20 18.14 7.18
N ARG A 107 -3.49 16.96 6.59
CA ARG A 107 -3.83 15.76 7.35
C ARG A 107 -2.63 15.18 8.11
N LEU A 108 -1.44 15.17 7.52
CA LEU A 108 -0.21 14.65 8.15
C LEU A 108 0.24 15.52 9.32
N GLU A 109 0.15 16.84 9.18
CA GLU A 109 0.53 17.80 10.23
C GLU A 109 -0.36 17.66 11.46
N LYS A 110 -1.66 17.37 11.27
CA LYS A 110 -2.63 17.19 12.36
C LYS A 110 -2.59 15.82 13.03
N ARG A 111 -1.76 14.88 12.56
CA ARG A 111 -1.66 13.54 13.21
C ARG A 111 -1.02 13.69 14.58
N VAL A 112 -1.43 12.82 15.51
CA VAL A 112 -0.87 12.80 16.86
C VAL A 112 -0.23 11.44 17.09
N THR A 113 1.05 11.43 17.49
CA THR A 113 1.74 10.19 17.86
C THR A 113 0.99 9.51 19.00
N VAL A 114 0.59 8.26 18.78
CA VAL A 114 -0.10 7.44 19.78
C VAL A 114 0.90 6.45 20.38
N ALA A 115 1.04 6.45 21.70
CA ALA A 115 1.86 5.48 22.40
C ALA A 115 1.33 4.07 22.15
N GLY A 116 2.20 3.15 21.73
CA GLY A 116 1.81 1.77 21.39
C GLY A 116 1.32 1.58 19.95
N ASP A 117 1.41 2.59 19.07
CA ASP A 117 1.14 2.41 17.63
C ASP A 117 2.28 1.66 16.94
N THR A 118 2.25 0.33 17.08
CA THR A 118 3.20 -0.60 16.46
C THR A 118 3.11 -0.61 14.93
N ALA A 119 2.00 -0.13 14.36
CA ALA A 119 1.83 -0.03 12.92
C ALA A 119 2.38 1.29 12.34
N VAL A 120 2.81 2.21 13.20
CA VAL A 120 3.38 3.55 12.89
C VAL A 120 2.44 4.35 11.97
N LYS A 121 1.13 4.22 12.15
CA LYS A 121 0.12 4.89 11.32
C LYS A 121 -0.02 6.37 11.69
N ASN A 122 0.15 6.69 12.97
CA ASN A 122 -0.10 7.99 13.56
C ASN A 122 1.20 8.78 13.72
N ARG A 123 1.96 8.93 12.64
CA ARG A 123 3.19 9.74 12.63
C ARG A 123 2.93 11.12 12.02
N PRO A 124 3.03 12.23 12.77
CA PRO A 124 2.98 13.56 12.19
C PRO A 124 4.21 13.82 11.31
N LEU A 125 4.01 14.62 10.27
CA LEU A 125 5.08 15.16 9.45
C LEU A 125 4.86 16.66 9.26
N THR A 126 5.95 17.42 9.29
CA THR A 126 5.91 18.82 8.86
C THR A 126 5.66 18.92 7.36
N PRO A 127 5.16 20.04 6.83
CA PRO A 127 4.99 20.23 5.40
C PRO A 127 6.27 19.96 4.59
N ALA A 128 7.43 20.40 5.09
CA ALA A 128 8.72 20.15 4.46
C ALA A 128 9.08 18.64 4.41
N GLN A 129 8.83 17.89 5.50
CA GLN A 129 9.05 16.45 5.54
C GLN A 129 8.08 15.70 4.60
N ALA A 130 6.82 16.12 4.55
CA ALA A 130 5.83 15.53 3.65
C ALA A 130 6.19 15.76 2.18
N HIS A 131 6.63 16.98 1.83
CA HIS A 131 7.13 17.31 0.50
C HIS A 131 8.36 16.48 0.11
N ALA A 132 9.36 16.39 0.98
CA ALA A 132 10.54 15.57 0.73
C ALA A 132 10.19 14.08 0.53
N ARG A 133 9.20 13.58 1.29
CA ARG A 133 8.71 12.20 1.12
C ARG A 133 8.03 12.00 -0.22
N ASP A 134 7.18 12.93 -0.66
CA ASP A 134 6.50 12.81 -1.96
C ASP A 134 7.50 12.70 -3.12
N PHE A 135 8.54 13.55 -3.13
CA PHE A 135 9.61 13.49 -4.12
C PHE A 135 10.34 12.14 -4.08
N ALA A 136 10.73 11.69 -2.88
CA ALA A 136 11.41 10.41 -2.73
C ALA A 136 10.54 9.22 -3.19
N GLU A 137 9.23 9.25 -2.95
CA GLU A 137 8.32 8.18 -3.41
C GLU A 137 8.12 8.20 -4.93
N ILE A 138 8.09 9.37 -5.55
CA ILE A 138 7.95 9.49 -7.01
C ILE A 138 9.24 9.10 -7.71
N GLU A 139 10.36 9.70 -7.32
CA GLU A 139 11.64 9.60 -8.02
C GLU A 139 12.38 8.31 -7.70
N ASN A 140 12.44 7.92 -6.42
CA ASN A 140 13.27 6.78 -6.00
C ASN A 140 12.49 5.48 -5.96
N ILE A 141 11.17 5.53 -5.79
CA ILE A 141 10.30 4.34 -5.68
C ILE A 141 9.36 4.19 -6.88
N GLU A 142 9.36 5.12 -7.83
CA GLU A 142 8.56 5.03 -9.07
C GLU A 142 7.04 5.07 -8.84
N LYS A 143 6.55 5.71 -7.75
CA LYS A 143 5.14 5.65 -7.34
C LYS A 143 4.15 6.33 -8.27
N GLY A 144 4.60 7.22 -9.13
CA GLY A 144 3.74 7.86 -10.13
C GLY A 144 3.09 6.86 -11.10
N GLY A 145 3.87 5.87 -11.58
CA GLY A 145 3.42 4.94 -12.61
C GLY A 145 2.16 4.14 -12.22
N PRO A 146 2.16 3.40 -11.10
CA PRO A 146 1.00 2.62 -10.66
C PRO A 146 -0.26 3.47 -10.43
N ILE A 147 -0.10 4.74 -10.01
CA ILE A 147 -1.22 5.65 -9.81
C ILE A 147 -1.83 6.08 -11.15
N VAL A 148 -1.00 6.47 -12.12
CA VAL A 148 -1.45 6.90 -13.45
C VAL A 148 -2.12 5.76 -14.22
N MET A 149 -1.66 4.54 -14.01
CA MET A 149 -2.18 3.34 -14.67
C MET A 149 -3.27 2.60 -13.88
N ALA A 150 -3.82 3.22 -12.84
CA ALA A 150 -4.87 2.62 -12.03
C ALA A 150 -6.18 2.44 -12.83
N ASP A 151 -6.86 1.31 -12.64
CA ASP A 151 -8.18 1.04 -13.24
C ASP A 151 -9.25 1.98 -12.68
N TYR A 152 -9.11 2.35 -11.40
CA TYR A 152 -10.01 3.24 -10.70
C TYR A 152 -9.25 4.26 -9.87
N THR A 153 -9.79 5.48 -9.78
CA THR A 153 -9.29 6.52 -8.87
C THR A 153 -10.44 7.07 -8.03
N ILE A 154 -10.30 7.04 -6.71
CA ILE A 154 -11.18 7.76 -5.78
C ILE A 154 -10.48 9.04 -5.34
N VAL A 155 -11.10 10.18 -5.63
CA VAL A 155 -10.66 11.50 -5.15
C VAL A 155 -11.17 11.71 -3.72
N ASN A 156 -10.24 11.73 -2.76
CA ASN A 156 -10.48 11.82 -1.32
C ASN A 156 -10.02 13.18 -0.76
N GLU A 157 -10.58 14.27 -1.28
CA GLU A 157 -10.32 15.63 -0.77
C GLU A 157 -11.13 15.90 0.51
N GLU A 158 -12.44 15.66 0.47
CA GLU A 158 -13.38 16.01 1.55
C GLU A 158 -14.24 14.83 2.02
N LEU A 159 -13.97 13.63 1.51
CA LEU A 159 -14.76 12.45 1.88
C LEU A 159 -14.57 12.11 3.36
N THR A 160 -15.69 11.88 4.03
CA THR A 160 -15.70 11.15 5.29
C THR A 160 -15.21 9.72 5.09
N ILE A 161 -14.81 9.07 6.18
CA ILE A 161 -14.41 7.65 6.14
C ILE A 161 -15.55 6.77 5.61
N GLY A 162 -16.80 7.08 5.98
CA GLY A 162 -17.98 6.34 5.51
C GLY A 162 -18.18 6.46 4.00
N GLU A 163 -18.06 7.67 3.44
CA GLU A 163 -18.17 7.89 2.00
C GLU A 163 -17.03 7.24 1.22
N LEU A 164 -15.80 7.31 1.73
CA LEU A 164 -14.66 6.61 1.16
C LEU A 164 -14.91 5.10 1.11
N LYS A 165 -15.34 4.50 2.23
CA LYS A 165 -15.66 3.07 2.29
C LYS A 165 -16.78 2.71 1.31
N SER A 166 -17.84 3.50 1.25
CA SER A 166 -18.96 3.29 0.32
C SER A 166 -18.50 3.28 -1.14
N LYS A 167 -17.65 4.23 -1.55
CA LYS A 167 -17.09 4.26 -2.91
C LYS A 167 -16.22 3.03 -3.21
N VAL A 168 -15.41 2.59 -2.25
CA VAL A 168 -14.61 1.37 -2.39
C VAL A 168 -15.51 0.14 -2.58
N HIS A 169 -16.59 0.03 -1.79
CA HIS A 169 -17.57 -1.06 -1.93
C HIS A 169 -18.27 -1.05 -3.30
N THR A 170 -18.67 0.12 -3.81
CA THR A 170 -19.27 0.22 -5.15
C THR A 170 -18.35 -0.36 -6.21
N ILE A 171 -17.08 0.05 -6.22
CA ILE A 171 -16.09 -0.46 -7.19
C ILE A 171 -15.87 -1.97 -7.02
N PHE A 172 -15.81 -2.45 -5.77
CA PHE A 172 -15.65 -3.88 -5.50
C PHE A 172 -16.81 -4.67 -6.11
N ASN A 173 -18.05 -4.29 -5.79
CA ASN A 173 -19.26 -4.93 -6.28
C ASN A 173 -19.35 -4.93 -7.81
N GLU A 174 -19.01 -3.81 -8.47
CA GLU A 174 -18.94 -3.72 -9.93
C GLU A 174 -17.97 -4.73 -10.56
N ARG A 175 -16.85 -5.03 -9.89
CA ARG A 175 -15.82 -5.97 -10.39
C ARG A 175 -16.11 -7.43 -10.05
N THR A 176 -16.80 -7.69 -8.95
CA THR A 176 -17.05 -9.05 -8.46
C THR A 176 -18.45 -9.56 -8.82
N GLY A 177 -19.35 -8.70 -9.29
CA GLY A 177 -20.72 -9.08 -9.67
C GLY A 177 -21.64 -9.36 -8.48
N PHE A 178 -21.37 -8.74 -7.33
CA PHE A 178 -22.19 -8.81 -6.11
C PHE A 178 -23.05 -7.56 -5.94
#